data_AF-A0A086AD25-F1
#
_entry.id   AF-A0A086AD25-F1
#
_cell.length_a   1.000
_cell.length_b   1.000
_cell.length_c   1.000
_cell.angle_alpha   90.00
_cell.angle_beta   90.00
_cell.angle_gamma   90.00
#
_symmetry.space_group_name_H-M   'P 1'
#
loop_
_entity.id
_entity.type
_entity.pdbx_description
1 polymer ?
#
loop_
_entity_poly.entity_id
_entity_poly.type
_entity_poly.pdbx_seq_one_letter_code
_entity_poly.pdbx_strand_id
1 'polypeptide(L)'
;MSEYLILGIVLIVVLGFFNREWIKTKFFPAQPKNYTIDDRFNSDKREREKEIDHLLSKMGKNGINDLSAKDRKRLDELSKK
;
A
#
# COMPACT_ATOMS: atom_id res chain seq x y z
N MET A 1 -7.12 -28.40 44.90
CA MET A 1 -7.91 -27.32 44.24
C MET A 1 -7.03 -26.19 43.70
N SER A 2 -6.00 -25.75 44.43
CA SER A 2 -5.04 -24.72 43.99
C SER A 2 -4.17 -25.14 42.81
N GLU A 3 -3.79 -26.41 42.68
CA GLU A 3 -2.96 -26.91 41.57
C GLU A 3 -3.62 -26.74 40.21
N TYR A 4 -4.94 -27.00 40.11
CA TYR A 4 -5.70 -26.78 38.88
C TYR A 4 -5.83 -25.29 38.52
N LEU A 5 -5.86 -24.40 39.52
CA LEU A 5 -5.86 -22.95 39.31
C LEU A 5 -4.51 -22.49 38.74
N ILE A 6 -3.41 -22.99 39.30
CA ILE A 6 -2.05 -22.67 38.80
C ILE A 6 -1.87 -23.22 37.38
N LEU A 7 -2.29 -24.46 37.12
CA LEU A 7 -2.28 -25.05 35.79
C LEU A 7 -3.11 -24.23 34.79
N GLY A 8 -4.29 -23.78 35.19
CA GLY A 8 -5.15 -22.93 34.35
C GLY A 8 -4.48 -21.60 33.98
N ILE A 9 -3.84 -20.93 34.94
CA ILE A 9 -3.13 -19.66 34.70
C ILE A 9 -1.94 -19.87 33.76
N VAL A 10 -1.14 -20.91 33.98
CA VAL A 10 0.01 -21.23 33.10
C VAL A 10 -0.47 -21.51 31.68
N LEU A 11 -1.56 -22.24 31.51
CA LEU A 11 -2.13 -22.57 30.20
C LEU A 11 -2.62 -21.30 29.46
N ILE A 12 -3.27 -20.37 30.18
CA ILE A 12 -3.67 -19.07 29.63
C ILE A 12 -2.45 -18.23 29.22
N VAL A 13 -1.39 -18.22 30.03
CA VAL A 13 -0.15 -17.49 29.71
C VAL A 13 0.53 -18.07 28.47
N VAL A 14 0.63 -19.39 28.36
CA VAL A 14 1.23 -20.07 27.20
C VAL A 14 0.40 -19.82 25.93
N LEU A 15 -0.92 -19.97 26.00
CA LEU A 15 -1.80 -19.66 24.88
C LEU A 15 -1.75 -18.19 24.47
N GLY A 16 -1.66 -17.28 25.46
CA GLY A 16 -1.48 -15.85 25.22
C GLY A 16 -0.13 -15.51 24.57
N PHE A 17 0.94 -16.21 24.93
CA PHE A 17 2.26 -16.03 24.33
C PHE A 17 2.31 -16.50 22.88
N PHE A 18 1.76 -17.68 22.57
CA PHE A 18 1.72 -18.21 21.21
C PHE A 18 0.76 -17.42 20.30
N ASN A 19 -0.38 -16.97 20.83
CA ASN A 19 -1.35 -16.16 20.08
C ASN A 19 -1.07 -14.65 20.18
N ARG A 20 0.12 -14.24 20.63
CA ARG A 20 0.47 -12.83 20.84
C ARG A 20 0.25 -11.97 19.59
N GLU A 21 0.59 -12.49 18.41
CA GLU A 21 0.44 -11.75 17.15
C GLU A 21 -1.03 -11.63 16.72
N TRP A 22 -1.86 -12.65 16.96
CA TRP A 22 -3.31 -12.61 16.74
C TRP A 22 -4.02 -11.67 17.71
N ILE A 23 -3.61 -11.68 18.98
CA ILE A 23 -4.12 -10.77 20.02
C ILE A 23 -3.75 -9.33 19.67
N LYS A 24 -2.50 -9.05 19.29
CA LYS A 24 -2.08 -7.72 18.84
C LYS A 24 -2.91 -7.24 17.66
N THR A 25 -3.10 -8.03 16.61
CA THR A 25 -3.87 -7.62 15.43
C THR A 25 -5.37 -7.44 15.70
N LYS A 26 -5.94 -8.17 16.66
CA LYS A 26 -7.37 -8.06 17.02
C LYS A 26 -7.68 -6.92 18.00
N PHE A 27 -6.81 -6.68 18.98
CA PHE A 27 -6.99 -5.62 19.99
C PHE A 27 -6.37 -4.29 19.59
N PHE A 28 -5.29 -4.31 18.80
CA PHE A 28 -4.69 -3.16 18.16
C PHE A 28 -4.71 -3.41 16.65
N PRO A 29 -5.88 -3.25 15.98
CA PRO A 29 -5.91 -3.27 14.53
C PRO A 29 -4.82 -2.32 14.06
N ALA A 30 -3.87 -2.84 13.28
CA ALA A 30 -2.76 -2.07 12.75
C ALA A 30 -3.38 -0.79 12.20
N GLN A 31 -3.10 0.35 12.86
CA GLN A 31 -3.69 1.61 12.44
C GLN A 31 -3.39 1.71 10.94
N PRO A 32 -4.39 2.05 10.09
CA PRO A 32 -4.12 2.26 8.68
C PRO A 32 -2.95 3.23 8.69
N LYS A 33 -1.79 2.75 8.24
CA LYS A 33 -0.52 3.46 8.27
C LYS A 33 -0.88 4.87 7.89
N ASN A 34 -0.73 5.82 8.81
CA ASN A 34 -1.10 7.21 8.57
C ASN A 34 -0.23 7.63 7.39
N TYR A 35 -0.72 7.39 6.17
CA TYR A 35 -0.18 7.95 4.98
C TYR A 35 -0.47 9.41 5.20
N THR A 36 0.54 10.11 5.73
CA THR A 36 0.56 11.55 5.78
C THR A 36 0.12 12.01 4.40
N ILE A 37 -0.69 13.07 4.31
CA ILE A 37 -1.18 13.59 3.03
C ILE A 37 -0.02 13.70 2.01
N ASP A 38 1.19 13.95 2.50
CA ASP A 38 2.46 13.94 1.77
C ASP A 38 2.83 12.59 1.11
N ASP A 39 2.65 11.45 1.78
CA ASP A 39 2.93 10.13 1.19
C ASP A 39 1.94 9.79 0.09
N ARG A 40 0.66 10.19 0.23
CA ARG A 40 -0.33 10.05 -0.85
C ARG A 40 -0.03 10.96 -2.02
N PHE A 41 0.41 12.20 -1.75
CA PHE A 41 0.79 13.13 -2.81
C PHE A 41 2.04 12.64 -3.57
N ASN A 42 3.01 12.09 -2.84
CA ASN A 42 4.22 11.50 -3.43
C ASN A 42 3.91 10.24 -4.23
N SER A 43 3.02 9.36 -3.76
CA SER A 43 2.63 8.17 -4.53
C SER A 43 1.90 8.56 -5.82
N ASP A 44 0.96 9.50 -5.74
CA ASP A 44 0.13 9.92 -6.87
C ASP A 44 0.94 10.71 -7.91
N LYS A 45 1.88 11.56 -7.46
CA LYS A 45 2.86 12.21 -8.34
C LYS A 45 3.76 11.17 -9.03
N ARG A 46 4.28 10.20 -8.27
CA ARG A 46 5.17 9.16 -8.80
C ARG A 46 4.45 8.22 -9.77
N GLU A 47 3.17 7.94 -9.56
CA GLU A 47 2.36 7.13 -10.47
C GLU A 47 2.10 7.87 -11.78
N ARG A 48 1.76 9.18 -11.72
CA ARG A 48 1.66 10.03 -12.91
C ARG A 48 2.97 10.11 -13.69
N GLU A 49 4.09 10.33 -13.01
CA GLU A 49 5.41 10.38 -13.63
C GLU A 49 5.77 9.07 -14.34
N LYS A 50 5.45 7.92 -13.73
CA LYS A 50 5.62 6.61 -14.37
C LYS A 50 4.73 6.41 -15.59
N GLU A 51 3.48 6.85 -15.54
CA GLU A 51 2.59 6.79 -16.71
C GLU A 51 3.09 7.68 -17.84
N ILE A 52 3.53 8.91 -17.54
CA ILE A 52 4.12 9.81 -18.52
C ILE A 52 5.37 9.17 -19.12
N ASP A 53 6.29 8.67 -18.30
CA ASP A 53 7.51 8.00 -18.77
C ASP A 53 7.20 6.78 -19.64
N HIS A 54 6.18 5.99 -19.29
CA HIS A 54 5.73 4.87 -20.11
C HIS A 54 5.18 5.33 -21.47
N LEU A 55 4.41 6.42 -21.51
CA LEU A 55 3.91 7.01 -22.75
C LEU A 55 5.06 7.62 -23.57
N LEU A 56 6.00 8.33 -22.94
CA LEU A 56 7.19 8.87 -23.59
C LEU A 56 8.09 7.75 -24.13
N SER A 57 8.23 6.63 -23.41
CA SER A 57 9.01 5.46 -23.84
C SER A 57 8.40 4.77 -25.07
N LYS A 58 7.09 4.88 -25.29
CA LYS A 58 6.46 4.44 -26.53
C LYS A 58 6.71 5.39 -27.69
N MET A 59 7.00 6.67 -27.40
CA MET A 59 7.41 7.64 -28.39
C MET A 59 8.89 7.45 -28.72
N GLY A 60 9.15 6.77 -29.83
CA GLY A 60 10.49 6.59 -30.35
C GLY A 60 10.87 7.73 -31.29
N LYS A 61 11.19 7.38 -32.53
CA LYS A 61 11.62 8.35 -33.55
C LYS A 61 10.49 9.15 -34.17
N ASN A 62 9.22 8.69 -34.12
CA ASN A 62 8.10 9.40 -34.74
C ASN A 62 7.30 10.25 -33.73
N GLY A 63 7.77 10.36 -32.49
CA GLY A 63 7.19 11.24 -31.47
C GLY A 63 5.72 10.92 -31.19
N ILE A 64 4.87 11.95 -31.14
CA ILE A 64 3.41 11.84 -30.89
C ILE A 64 2.73 10.91 -31.91
N ASN A 65 3.32 10.69 -33.10
CA ASN A 65 2.76 9.79 -34.10
C ASN A 65 2.81 8.31 -33.74
N ASP A 66 3.75 7.91 -32.87
CA ASP A 66 3.84 6.55 -32.33
C ASP A 66 2.79 6.27 -31.25
N LEU A 67 2.14 7.31 -30.71
CA LEU A 67 1.06 7.16 -29.72
C LEU A 67 -0.30 6.97 -30.39
N SER A 68 -1.06 6.02 -29.85
CA SER A 68 -2.48 5.83 -30.16
C SER A 68 -3.28 7.10 -29.85
N ALA A 69 -4.38 7.35 -30.56
CA ALA A 69 -5.27 8.48 -30.29
C ALA A 69 -5.76 8.53 -28.84
N LYS A 70 -5.88 7.36 -28.18
CA LYS A 70 -6.21 7.24 -26.75
C LYS A 70 -5.06 7.71 -25.86
N ASP A 71 -3.84 7.30 -26.18
CA ASP A 71 -2.63 7.62 -25.43
C ASP A 71 -2.28 9.11 -25.56
N ARG A 72 -2.51 9.71 -26.73
CA ARG A 72 -2.35 11.16 -26.93
C ARG A 72 -3.30 11.97 -26.06
N LYS A 73 -4.58 11.56 -25.96
CA LYS A 73 -5.55 12.21 -25.06
C LYS A 73 -5.12 12.08 -23.60
N ARG A 74 -4.63 10.90 -23.21
CA ARG A 74 -4.16 10.65 -21.85
C ARG A 74 -2.92 11.47 -21.49
N LEU A 75 -2.00 11.62 -22.43
CA LEU A 75 -0.81 12.46 -22.26
C LEU A 75 -1.19 13.95 -22.11
N ASP A 76 -2.13 14.46 -22.90
CA ASP A 76 -2.59 15.86 -22.80
C ASP A 76 -3.33 16.12 -21.47
N GLU A 77 -4.11 15.15 -20.99
CA GLU A 77 -4.75 15.19 -19.67
C GLU A 77 -3.74 15.16 -18.51
N LEU A 78 -2.70 14.32 -18.62
CA LEU A 78 -1.65 14.19 -17.60
C LEU A 78 -0.68 15.37 -17.61
N SER A 79 -0.46 16.02 -18.76
CA SER A 79 0.48 17.14 -18.90
C SER A 79 -0.08 18.49 -18.44
N LYS A 80 -1.40 18.66 -18.37
CA LYS A 80 -2.06 19.93 -18.01
C LYS A 80 -2.31 20.11 -16.50
N LYS A 81 -2.04 19.10 -15.70
CA LYS A 81 -2.41 19.03 -14.27
C LYS A 81 -1.18 19.12 -13.37
#